data_AF-A0A1X2FE89-F1
#
_entry.id   AF-A0A1X2FE89-F1
#
_cell.length_a   1.000
_cell.length_b   1.000
_cell.length_c   1.000
_cell.angle_alpha   90.00
_cell.angle_beta   90.00
_cell.angle_gamma   90.00
#
_symmetry.space_group_name_H-M   'P 1'
#
loop_
_entity.id
_entity.type
_entity.pdbx_description
1 polymer ?
#
loop_
_entity_poly.entity_id
_entity_poly.type
_entity_poly.pdbx_seq_one_letter_code
_entity_poly.pdbx_strand_id
1 'polypeptide(L)'
;MANDLRVDPGGLRAGAISSEMIAAELTTASVGVASGSPTHTGVSAMDAAVSAVRIRQSTRVSAQAGDMLAGASRFEAVDEETAGGLAELM
;
A
#
# COMPACT_ATOMS: atom_id res chain seq x y z
N MET A 1 -22.41 -7.01 -15.12
CA MET A 1 -21.68 -6.04 -15.94
C MET A 1 -20.29 -6.62 -16.19
N ALA A 2 -20.04 -7.15 -17.38
CA ALA A 2 -18.68 -7.51 -17.81
C ALA A 2 -18.13 -6.30 -18.54
N ASN A 3 -17.46 -5.41 -17.81
CA ASN A 3 -16.52 -4.48 -18.45
C ASN A 3 -15.32 -5.32 -18.85
N ASP A 4 -14.82 -5.20 -20.08
CA ASP A 4 -13.60 -5.91 -20.50
C ASP A 4 -12.51 -5.66 -19.46
N LEU A 5 -12.18 -6.71 -18.71
CA LEU A 5 -11.36 -6.61 -17.51
C LEU A 5 -9.89 -6.65 -17.93
N ARG A 6 -9.43 -5.59 -18.62
CA ARG A 6 -8.03 -5.48 -19.01
C ARG A 6 -7.24 -4.97 -17.81
N VAL A 7 -6.41 -5.84 -17.24
CA VAL A 7 -5.51 -5.48 -16.13
C VAL A 7 -4.17 -5.05 -16.69
N ASP A 8 -3.60 -4.00 -16.11
CA ASP A 8 -2.26 -3.49 -16.40
C ASP A 8 -1.31 -3.87 -15.24
N PRO A 9 -0.49 -4.93 -15.39
CA PRO A 9 0.50 -5.32 -14.38
C PRO A 9 1.56 -4.24 -14.12
N GLY A 10 1.88 -3.41 -15.11
CA GLY A 10 2.80 -2.28 -14.96
C GLY A 10 2.21 -1.21 -14.04
N GLY A 11 0.96 -0.84 -14.28
CA GLY A 11 0.18 0.06 -13.43
C GLY A 11 0.04 -0.45 -11.99
N LEU A 12 -0.19 -1.74 -11.79
CA LEU A 12 -0.24 -2.36 -10.46
C LEU A 12 1.09 -2.25 -9.71
N ARG A 13 2.23 -2.49 -10.38
CA ARG A 13 3.55 -2.31 -9.76
C ARG A 13 3.86 -0.86 -9.41
N ALA A 14 3.55 0.06 -10.32
CA ALA A 14 3.73 1.48 -10.07
C ALA A 14 2.88 1.95 -8.88
N GLY A 15 1.63 1.48 -8.80
CA GLY A 15 0.73 1.72 -7.67
C GLY A 15 1.26 1.15 -6.35
N ALA A 16 1.84 -0.06 -6.37
CA ALA A 16 2.48 -0.66 -5.21
C ALA A 16 3.67 0.16 -4.70
N ILE A 17 4.58 0.57 -5.60
CA ILE A 17 5.74 1.41 -5.23
C ILE A 17 5.27 2.74 -4.62
N SER A 18 4.30 3.39 -5.26
CA SER A 18 3.73 4.64 -4.73
C SER A 18 3.09 4.44 -3.35
N SER A 19 2.44 3.29 -3.12
CA SER A 19 1.81 2.97 -1.85
C SER A 19 2.83 2.73 -0.75
N GLU A 20 3.93 2.02 -1.03
CA GLU A 20 5.03 1.85 -0.07
C GLU A 20 5.69 3.19 0.29
N MET A 21 5.84 4.12 -0.67
CA MET A 21 6.32 5.47 -0.36
C MET A 21 5.38 6.20 0.61
N ILE A 22 4.07 6.15 0.36
CA ILE A 22 3.06 6.74 1.26
C ILE A 22 3.10 6.08 2.65
N ALA A 23 3.24 4.75 2.70
CA ALA A 23 3.34 4.02 3.95
C ALA A 23 4.59 4.43 4.75
N ALA A 24 5.73 4.64 4.08
CA ALA A 24 6.94 5.15 4.71
C ALA A 24 6.73 6.58 5.25
N GLU A 25 6.16 7.49 4.46
CA GLU A 25 5.87 8.87 4.87
C GLU A 25 4.95 8.96 6.09
N LEU A 26 3.98 8.05 6.20
CA LEU A 26 3.09 7.98 7.37
C LEU A 26 3.86 7.73 8.68
N THR A 27 4.99 7.03 8.63
CA THR A 27 5.80 6.70 9.82
C THR A 27 6.85 7.75 10.18
N THR A 28 7.23 8.63 9.24
CA THR A 28 8.28 9.63 9.46
C THR A 28 7.77 10.92 10.11
N ALA A 29 6.46 11.16 10.08
CA ALA A 29 5.87 12.36 10.64
C ALA A 29 5.94 12.35 12.18
N SER A 30 6.88 13.12 12.75
CA SER A 30 7.04 13.27 14.20
C SER A 30 5.93 14.11 14.82
N VAL A 31 5.70 13.92 16.11
CA VAL A 31 4.82 14.75 16.91
C VAL A 31 5.64 15.31 18.08
N GLY A 32 5.62 16.64 18.24
CA GLY A 32 6.49 17.34 19.19
C GLY A 32 6.03 17.15 20.64
N VAL A 33 6.97 16.88 21.55
CA VAL A 33 6.68 16.75 22.99
C VAL A 33 6.81 18.12 23.69
N ALA A 34 5.70 18.68 24.16
CA ALA A 34 5.70 19.89 24.98
C ALA A 34 5.57 19.53 26.47
N SER A 35 6.52 19.96 27.32
CA SER A 35 6.53 19.67 28.76
C SER A 35 5.96 20.80 29.62
N GLY A 36 5.14 20.48 30.63
CA GLY A 36 4.90 21.34 31.81
C GLY A 36 3.51 21.97 32.00
N SER A 37 2.42 21.19 32.07
CA SER A 37 1.11 21.53 32.68
C SER A 37 0.09 20.39 32.42
N PRO A 38 -1.03 20.24 33.18
CA PRO A 38 -2.07 19.22 32.92
C PRO A 38 -2.64 19.24 31.50
N THR A 39 -2.68 20.40 30.85
CA THR A 39 -3.06 20.54 29.44
C THR A 39 -2.11 19.79 28.49
N HIS A 40 -0.85 19.61 28.88
CA HIS A 40 0.16 18.89 28.10
C HIS A 40 -0.02 17.38 28.16
N THR A 41 -0.58 16.83 29.24
CA THR A 41 -0.90 15.40 29.31
C THR A 41 -1.96 15.03 28.27
N GLY A 42 -2.98 15.88 28.09
CA GLY A 42 -4.00 15.69 27.04
C GLY A 42 -3.41 15.78 25.64
N VAL A 43 -2.55 16.78 25.38
CA VAL A 43 -1.84 16.93 24.10
C VAL A 43 -0.96 15.72 23.82
N SER A 44 -0.17 15.28 24.79
CA SER A 44 0.69 14.09 24.65
C SER A 44 -0.11 12.81 24.39
N ALA A 45 -1.27 12.63 25.02
CA ALA A 45 -2.15 11.50 24.75
C ALA A 45 -2.71 11.55 23.31
N MET A 46 -3.06 12.75 22.82
CA MET A 46 -3.52 12.93 21.44
C MET A 46 -2.40 12.66 20.43
N ASP A 47 -1.18 13.13 20.71
CA ASP A 47 0.00 12.91 19.88
C ASP A 47 0.33 11.42 19.77
N ALA A 48 0.25 10.69 20.89
CA ALA A 48 0.39 9.24 20.93
C ALA A 48 -0.71 8.52 20.12
N ALA A 49 -1.96 8.97 20.24
CA ALA A 49 -3.07 8.41 19.47
C ALA A 49 -2.89 8.64 17.96
N VAL A 50 -2.46 9.85 17.55
CA VAL A 50 -2.16 10.17 16.15
C VAL A 50 -1.03 9.30 15.62
N SER A 51 0.06 9.13 16.39
CA SER A 51 1.17 8.25 16.03
C SER A 51 0.69 6.80 15.83
N ALA A 52 -0.11 6.26 16.75
CA ALA A 52 -0.66 4.91 16.64
C ALA A 52 -1.54 4.74 15.40
N VAL A 53 -2.38 5.72 15.07
CA VAL A 53 -3.22 5.69 13.86
C VAL A 53 -2.35 5.74 12.61
N ARG A 54 -1.32 6.59 12.56
CA ARG A 54 -0.39 6.67 11.42
C ARG A 54 0.31 5.34 11.16
N ILE A 55 0.81 4.68 12.21
CA ILE A 55 1.41 3.34 12.11
C ILE A 55 0.40 2.34 11.54
N ARG A 56 -0.83 2.31 12.07
CA ARG A 56 -1.87 1.41 11.58
C ARG A 56 -2.20 1.65 10.11
N GLN A 57 -2.26 2.91 9.68
CA GLN A 57 -2.53 3.25 8.28
C GLN A 57 -1.37 2.85 7.37
N SER A 58 -0.12 3.11 7.80
CA SER A 58 1.07 2.66 7.09
C SER A 58 1.03 1.16 6.82
N THR A 59 0.77 0.34 7.85
CA THR A 59 0.65 -1.12 7.69
C THR A 59 -0.43 -1.54 6.70
N ARG A 60 -1.59 -0.88 6.71
CA ARG A 60 -2.67 -1.18 5.76
C ARG A 60 -2.29 -0.84 4.32
N VAL A 61 -1.62 0.29 4.12
CA VAL A 61 -1.18 0.72 2.79
C VAL A 61 -0.11 -0.21 2.23
N SER A 62 0.89 -0.61 3.04
CA SER A 62 1.88 -1.62 2.61
C SER A 62 1.24 -2.98 2.32
N ALA A 63 0.25 -3.42 3.11
CA ALA A 63 -0.48 -4.65 2.80
C ALA A 63 -1.18 -4.58 1.43
N GLN A 64 -1.84 -3.46 1.14
CA GLN A 64 -2.45 -3.22 -0.18
C GLN A 64 -1.41 -3.19 -1.31
N ALA A 65 -0.21 -2.65 -1.05
CA ALA A 65 0.90 -2.68 -2.00
C ALA A 65 1.34 -4.13 -2.31
N GLY A 66 1.42 -4.97 -1.28
CA GLY A 66 1.67 -6.41 -1.43
C GLY A 66 0.63 -7.10 -2.29
N ASP A 67 -0.66 -6.82 -2.07
CA ASP A 67 -1.75 -7.38 -2.88
C ASP A 67 -1.66 -6.95 -4.36
N MET A 68 -1.29 -5.69 -4.63
CA MET A 68 -1.08 -5.20 -6.00
C MET A 68 0.08 -5.90 -6.70
N LEU A 69 1.20 -6.13 -6.01
CA LEU A 69 2.33 -6.89 -6.56
C LEU A 69 1.95 -8.34 -6.84
N ALA A 70 1.27 -9.00 -5.90
CA ALA A 70 0.80 -10.37 -6.08
C ALA A 70 -0.18 -10.48 -7.26
N GLY A 71 -1.08 -9.50 -7.41
CA GLY A 71 -1.97 -9.38 -8.56
C GLY A 71 -1.18 -9.24 -9.87
N ALA A 72 -0.23 -8.32 -9.94
CA ALA A 72 0.59 -8.08 -11.13
C ALA A 72 1.32 -9.36 -11.59
N SER A 73 1.99 -10.05 -10.66
CA SER A 73 2.69 -11.30 -10.96
C SER A 73 1.74 -12.41 -11.43
N ARG A 74 0.55 -12.50 -10.86
CA ARG A 74 -0.44 -13.50 -11.29
C ARG A 74 -0.95 -13.23 -12.69
N PHE A 75 -1.21 -11.96 -13.04
CA PHE A 75 -1.68 -11.62 -14.38
C PHE A 75 -0.65 -11.90 -15.45
N GLU A 76 0.61 -11.58 -15.22
CA GLU A 76 1.68 -11.92 -16.17
C GLU A 76 1.85 -13.42 -16.37
N ALA A 77 1.84 -14.19 -15.29
CA ALA A 77 1.96 -15.64 -15.40
C ALA A 77 0.82 -16.26 -16.23
N VAL A 78 -0.42 -15.78 -16.04
CA VAL A 78 -1.57 -16.23 -16.84
C VAL A 78 -1.46 -15.79 -18.29
N ASP A 79 -0.98 -14.58 -18.56
CA ASP A 79 -0.79 -14.06 -19.93
C ASP A 79 0.29 -14.88 -20.67
N GLU A 80 1.42 -15.16 -20.02
CA GLU A 80 2.49 -16.02 -20.56
C GLU A 80 2.03 -17.46 -20.80
N GLU A 81 1.34 -18.08 -19.85
CA GLU A 81 0.79 -19.43 -19.99
C GLU A 81 -0.19 -19.51 -21.17
N THR A 82 -1.07 -18.53 -21.30
CA THR A 82 -2.06 -18.47 -22.38
C THR A 82 -1.38 -18.25 -23.73
N ALA A 83 -0.42 -17.34 -23.82
CA ALA A 83 0.34 -17.09 -25.03
C ALA A 83 1.16 -18.31 -25.48
N GLY A 84 1.78 -19.02 -24.52
CA GLY A 84 2.50 -20.27 -24.77
C GLY A 84 1.58 -21.37 -25.31
N GLY A 85 0.43 -21.60 -24.67
CA GLY A 85 -0.55 -22.59 -25.13
C GLY A 85 -1.11 -22.28 -26.53
N LEU A 86 -1.29 -21.00 -26.87
CA LEU A 86 -1.70 -20.60 -28.22
C LEU A 86 -0.59 -20.81 -29.26
N ALA A 87 0.68 -20.62 -28.89
CA ALA A 87 1.81 -20.90 -29.77
C ALA A 87 1.97 -22.40 -30.05
N GLU A 88 1.63 -23.28 -29.11
CA GLU A 88 1.65 -24.73 -29.30
C GLU A 88 0.48 -25.26 -30.17
N LEU A 89 -0.59 -24.46 -30.34
CA LEU A 89 -1.75 -24.79 -31.17
C LEU A 89 -1.60 -24.41 -32.64
N MET A 90 -0.57 -23.63 -33.02
CA MET A 90 -0.29 -23.19 -34.39
C MET A 90 0.85 -23.99 -35.03
#